data_AF-A0AAV6TYN8-F1
#
_entry.id   AF-A0AAV6TYN8-F1
#
_cell.length_a   1.000
_cell.length_b   1.000
_cell.length_c   1.000
_cell.angle_alpha   90.00
_cell.angle_beta   90.00
_cell.angle_gamma   90.00
#
_symmetry.space_group_name_H-M   'P 1'
#
loop_
_entity.id
_entity.type
_entity.pdbx_description
1 polymer ?
#
loop_
_entity_poly.entity_id
_entity_poly.type
_entity_poly.pdbx_seq_one_letter_code
_entity_poly.pdbx_strand_id
1 'polypeptide(L)'
;MFVLSLATALFCLVRLTRAFPRGAPAEACESLLPRHYGTESQDPENSPYSFLASDNRYHYGMKEGIQVQLSGPRFKGFLIAAMDPDSHERIGSWYKVKGTKTLPCSAISHADPLPKKRVILLWKPPKDRPKGEVIFVATVLQSFEEYYTGIVARIPSAQDEEEDSYD
;
A
#
# COMPACT_ATOMS: atom_id res chain seq x y z
N MET A 1 -49.13 -22.97 13.18
CA MET A 1 -47.67 -23.10 13.06
C MET A 1 -47.18 -22.66 11.67
N PHE A 2 -47.53 -21.45 11.20
CA PHE A 2 -47.15 -20.97 9.85
C PHE A 2 -46.74 -19.48 9.82
N VAL A 3 -46.42 -18.90 10.98
CA VAL A 3 -46.05 -17.46 11.07
C VAL A 3 -44.58 -17.25 11.43
N LEU A 4 -43.85 -18.31 11.78
CA LEU A 4 -42.42 -18.23 12.14
C LEU A 4 -41.46 -18.47 10.97
N SER A 5 -41.96 -18.82 9.78
CA SER A 5 -41.10 -19.14 8.63
C SER A 5 -40.87 -17.96 7.67
N LEU A 6 -41.54 -16.82 7.84
CA LEU A 6 -41.32 -15.64 7.01
C LEU A 6 -40.31 -14.64 7.61
N ALA A 7 -40.10 -14.67 8.94
CA ALA A 7 -39.22 -13.72 9.63
C ALA A 7 -37.72 -14.07 9.49
N THR A 8 -37.39 -15.32 9.20
CA THR A 8 -36.00 -15.81 9.08
C THR A 8 -35.42 -15.67 7.67
N ALA A 9 -36.25 -15.39 6.66
CA ALA A 9 -35.80 -15.23 5.27
C ALA A 9 -35.29 -13.81 4.95
N LEU A 10 -35.46 -12.84 5.84
CA LEU A 10 -35.16 -11.42 5.55
C LEU A 10 -33.84 -10.89 6.15
N PHE A 11 -33.06 -11.71 6.87
CA PHE A 11 -31.85 -11.22 7.57
C PHE A 11 -30.51 -11.82 7.10
N CYS A 12 -30.49 -12.48 5.95
CA CYS A 12 -29.24 -12.91 5.31
C CYS A 12 -28.94 -12.12 4.03
N LEU A 13 -29.09 -10.78 4.10
CA LEU A 13 -28.32 -9.87 3.26
C LEU A 13 -26.86 -9.90 3.75
N VAL A 14 -26.21 -11.07 3.68
CA VAL A 14 -24.76 -11.13 3.71
C VAL A 14 -24.34 -10.42 2.43
N ARG A 15 -24.05 -9.12 2.55
CA ARG A 15 -23.39 -8.36 1.51
C ARG A 15 -22.14 -9.14 1.18
N LEU A 16 -22.16 -9.89 0.09
CA LEU A 16 -20.96 -10.46 -0.53
C LEU A 16 -20.17 -9.25 -1.02
N THR A 17 -19.48 -8.57 -0.10
CA THR A 17 -18.50 -7.57 -0.43
C THR A 17 -17.48 -8.32 -1.27
N ARG A 18 -17.40 -7.98 -2.55
CA ARG A 18 -16.32 -8.44 -3.42
C ARG A 18 -15.05 -7.84 -2.83
N ALA A 19 -14.47 -8.52 -1.85
CA ALA A 19 -13.09 -8.32 -1.50
C ALA A 19 -12.30 -8.41 -2.80
N PHE A 20 -11.25 -7.62 -2.94
CA PHE A 20 -10.32 -7.75 -4.04
C PHE A 20 -9.19 -8.68 -3.59
N PRO A 21 -9.39 -10.01 -3.50
CA PRO A 21 -8.33 -10.91 -3.05
C PRO A 21 -7.12 -10.85 -3.99
N ARG A 22 -7.26 -10.28 -5.20
CA ARG A 22 -6.22 -10.12 -6.20
C ARG A 22 -5.54 -8.73 -6.19
N GLY A 23 -5.75 -7.94 -5.14
CA GLY A 23 -5.17 -6.61 -5.03
C GLY A 23 -6.04 -5.49 -5.57
N ALA A 24 -5.59 -4.25 -5.33
CA ALA A 24 -6.30 -3.06 -5.78
C ALA A 24 -6.57 -3.07 -7.31
N PRO A 25 -7.75 -2.62 -7.74
CA PRO A 25 -8.05 -2.46 -9.15
C PRO A 25 -7.34 -1.20 -9.71
N ALA A 26 -7.25 -1.05 -11.04
CA ALA A 26 -6.50 0.06 -11.64
C ALA A 26 -7.12 1.42 -11.29
N GLU A 27 -8.42 1.46 -11.03
CA GLU A 27 -9.15 2.66 -10.64
C GLU A 27 -8.76 3.16 -9.23
N ALA A 28 -8.11 2.31 -8.40
CA ALA A 28 -7.57 2.77 -7.11
C ALA A 28 -6.34 3.69 -7.26
N CYS A 29 -5.80 3.80 -8.48
CA CYS A 29 -4.67 4.69 -8.79
C CYS A 29 -4.98 6.18 -8.55
N GLU A 30 -6.24 6.58 -8.72
CA GLU A 30 -6.66 7.97 -8.58
C GLU A 30 -6.74 8.38 -7.11
N SER A 31 -7.40 7.57 -6.28
CA SER A 31 -7.69 7.92 -4.88
C SER A 31 -6.69 7.38 -3.88
N LEU A 32 -5.94 6.32 -4.22
CA LEU A 32 -5.21 5.48 -3.27
C LEU A 32 -6.07 4.88 -2.14
N LEU A 33 -7.39 4.92 -2.29
CA LEU A 33 -8.32 4.40 -1.29
C LEU A 33 -8.71 2.96 -1.60
N PRO A 34 -8.90 2.12 -0.57
CA PRO A 34 -9.59 0.87 -0.77
C PRO A 34 -11.04 1.15 -1.14
N ARG A 35 -11.63 0.32 -2.00
CA ARG A 35 -13.03 0.48 -2.43
C ARG A 35 -13.96 -0.29 -1.48
N HIS A 36 -14.00 0.18 -0.24
CA HIS A 36 -14.94 -0.28 0.79
C HIS A 36 -16.04 0.77 0.95
N TYR A 37 -17.29 0.41 0.63
CA TYR A 37 -18.40 1.33 0.75
C TYR A 37 -18.80 1.49 2.22
N GLY A 38 -18.98 2.74 2.67
CA GLY A 38 -19.42 3.06 4.03
C GLY A 38 -18.32 3.02 5.08
N THR A 39 -17.06 3.07 4.66
CA THR A 39 -15.89 3.12 5.56
C THR A 39 -15.06 4.36 5.27
N GLU A 40 -14.35 4.86 6.29
CA GLU A 40 -13.43 6.00 6.18
C GLU A 40 -12.04 5.59 6.68
N SER A 41 -11.01 6.29 6.19
CA SER A 41 -9.64 6.05 6.62
C SER A 41 -9.45 6.48 8.06
N GLN A 42 -8.67 5.70 8.80
CA GLN A 42 -8.11 6.11 10.07
C GLN A 42 -7.05 7.20 9.86
N ASP A 43 -6.83 8.02 10.88
CA ASP A 43 -5.80 9.05 10.89
C ASP A 43 -4.40 8.43 10.70
N PRO A 44 -3.64 8.81 9.64
CA PRO A 44 -2.31 8.30 9.42
C PRO A 44 -1.31 8.63 10.54
N GLU A 45 -1.50 9.71 11.30
CA GLU A 45 -0.59 10.05 12.42
C GLU A 45 -0.65 9.00 13.55
N ASN A 46 -1.78 8.28 13.65
CA ASN A 46 -2.01 7.21 14.61
C ASN A 46 -1.76 5.81 14.01
N SER A 47 -1.16 5.73 12.82
CA SER A 47 -0.86 4.47 12.16
C SER A 47 0.16 3.64 12.95
N PRO A 48 -0.10 2.35 13.23
CA PRO A 48 0.88 1.47 13.87
C PRO A 48 1.92 0.90 12.88
N TYR A 49 1.92 1.39 11.63
CA TYR A 49 2.76 0.88 10.55
C TYR A 49 3.98 1.77 10.32
N SER A 50 5.15 1.15 10.29
CA SER A 50 6.40 1.77 9.86
C SER A 50 6.56 1.64 8.35
N PHE A 51 6.80 2.77 7.68
CA PHE A 51 7.01 2.83 6.23
C PHE A 51 8.32 3.58 5.94
N LEU A 52 9.28 2.84 5.38
CA LEU A 52 10.65 3.28 5.17
C LEU A 52 11.01 3.22 3.69
N ALA A 53 11.77 4.20 3.21
CA ALA A 53 12.46 4.12 1.94
C ALA A 53 13.97 4.31 2.16
N SER A 54 14.80 3.58 1.41
CA SER A 54 16.26 3.65 1.55
C SER A 54 16.85 4.98 1.07
N ASP A 55 16.14 5.69 0.19
CA ASP A 55 16.49 7.01 -0.31
C ASP A 55 15.21 7.68 -0.85
N ASN A 56 15.21 9.00 -0.99
CA ASN A 56 14.19 9.76 -1.74
C ASN A 56 14.76 10.38 -3.02
N ARG A 57 16.07 10.30 -3.25
CA ARG A 57 16.73 10.82 -4.44
C ARG A 57 17.06 9.68 -5.38
N TYR A 58 16.84 9.88 -6.67
CA TYR A 58 17.13 8.88 -7.68
C TYR A 58 17.94 9.44 -8.84
N HIS A 59 18.64 8.53 -9.51
CA HIS A 59 19.19 8.74 -10.84
C HIS A 59 18.86 7.52 -11.72
N TYR A 60 18.62 7.72 -13.01
CA TYR A 60 18.24 6.63 -13.92
C TYR A 60 19.31 5.52 -13.99
N GLY A 61 20.58 5.85 -13.76
CA GLY A 61 21.68 4.89 -13.68
C GLY A 61 21.69 3.99 -12.43
N MET A 62 20.80 4.23 -11.45
CA MET A 62 20.70 3.46 -10.21
C MET A 62 20.08 2.09 -10.51
N LYS A 63 20.94 1.09 -10.75
CA LYS A 63 20.49 -0.26 -11.13
C LYS A 63 19.73 -0.97 -10.01
N GLU A 64 20.13 -0.75 -8.75
CA GLU A 64 19.41 -1.35 -7.62
C GLU A 64 18.00 -0.75 -7.45
N GLY A 65 17.80 0.54 -7.76
CA GLY A 65 16.57 1.26 -7.45
C GLY A 65 16.45 1.62 -5.97
N ILE A 66 15.28 2.08 -5.54
CA ILE A 66 15.02 2.46 -4.14
C ILE A 66 14.22 1.35 -3.45
N GLN A 67 14.76 0.83 -2.35
CA GLN A 67 14.06 -0.16 -1.54
C GLN A 67 13.04 0.55 -0.64
N VAL A 68 11.84 -0.02 -0.56
CA VAL A 68 10.78 0.48 0.30
C VAL A 68 10.26 -0.66 1.17
N GLN A 69 10.18 -0.43 2.47
CA GLN A 69 9.75 -1.40 3.46
C GLN A 69 8.51 -0.89 4.21
N LEU A 70 7.44 -1.68 4.19
CA LEU A 70 6.26 -1.48 5.04
C LEU A 70 6.20 -2.60 6.07
N SER A 71 6.05 -2.26 7.35
CA SER A 71 6.00 -3.22 8.46
C SER A 71 5.10 -2.76 9.61
N GLY A 72 4.64 -3.68 10.45
CA GLY A 72 3.82 -3.37 11.64
C GLY A 72 2.97 -4.56 12.10
N PRO A 73 1.79 -4.31 12.69
CA PRO A 73 0.77 -5.33 12.93
C PRO A 73 0.40 -6.12 11.66
N ARG A 74 -0.38 -7.19 11.80
CA ARG A 74 -0.80 -7.98 10.63
C ARG A 74 -1.77 -7.18 9.76
N PHE A 75 -1.40 -6.95 8.51
CA PHE A 75 -2.24 -6.33 7.48
C PHE A 75 -2.58 -7.33 6.37
N LYS A 76 -3.75 -7.16 5.76
CA LYS A 76 -4.26 -8.02 4.67
C LYS A 76 -3.95 -7.46 3.29
N GLY A 77 -3.83 -6.14 3.18
CA GLY A 77 -3.60 -5.47 1.92
C GLY A 77 -2.77 -4.20 2.07
N PHE A 78 -2.19 -3.78 0.96
CA PHE A 78 -1.53 -2.49 0.84
C PHE A 78 -1.71 -1.96 -0.59
N LEU A 79 -1.56 -0.65 -0.74
CA LEU A 79 -1.39 0.04 -2.01
C LEU A 79 -0.32 1.11 -1.78
N ILE A 80 0.78 1.01 -2.50
CA ILE A 80 1.92 1.93 -2.41
C ILE A 80 2.12 2.57 -3.77
N ALA A 81 2.27 3.88 -3.79
CA ALA A 81 2.51 4.63 -5.03
C ALA A 81 3.70 5.57 -4.88
N ALA A 82 4.41 5.76 -5.99
CA ALA A 82 5.54 6.68 -6.11
C ALA A 82 5.07 7.95 -6.82
N MET A 83 5.40 9.11 -6.26
CA MET A 83 5.05 10.41 -6.84
C MET A 83 6.26 11.34 -6.89
N ASP A 84 6.26 12.20 -7.88
CA ASP A 84 7.12 13.38 -7.91
C ASP A 84 6.66 14.38 -6.83
N PRO A 85 7.54 14.90 -5.96
CA PRO A 85 7.14 15.73 -4.83
C PRO A 85 6.55 17.08 -5.25
N ASP A 86 6.94 17.64 -6.40
CA ASP A 86 6.52 18.97 -6.83
C ASP A 86 5.22 18.91 -7.63
N SER A 87 5.15 17.98 -8.59
CA SER A 87 4.02 17.86 -9.51
C SER A 87 2.95 16.87 -9.06
N HIS A 88 3.24 16.04 -8.05
CA HIS A 88 2.44 14.88 -7.65
C HIS A 88 2.17 13.87 -8.77
N GLU A 89 2.92 13.95 -9.87
CA GLU A 89 2.81 13.00 -10.96
C GLU A 89 3.26 11.61 -10.52
N ARG A 90 2.58 10.57 -10.99
CA ARG A 90 2.96 9.17 -10.77
C ARG A 90 4.21 8.83 -11.58
N ILE A 91 5.31 8.51 -10.91
CA ILE A 91 6.60 8.32 -11.58
C ILE A 91 7.25 6.96 -11.30
N GLY A 92 8.00 6.48 -12.30
CA GLY A 92 8.75 5.24 -12.22
C GLY A 92 7.86 3.99 -12.25
N SER A 93 8.44 2.85 -11.87
CA SER A 93 7.74 1.56 -11.90
C SER A 93 8.23 0.63 -10.79
N TRP A 94 7.48 -0.42 -10.48
CA TRP A 94 7.85 -1.36 -9.43
C TRP A 94 8.40 -2.66 -10.01
N TYR A 95 9.37 -3.27 -9.35
CA TYR A 95 9.68 -4.68 -9.59
C TYR A 95 8.57 -5.55 -9.01
N LYS A 96 8.11 -6.51 -9.80
CA LYS A 96 7.09 -7.46 -9.35
C LYS A 96 7.74 -8.47 -8.41
N VAL A 97 7.23 -8.56 -7.18
CA VAL A 97 7.58 -9.56 -6.18
C VAL A 97 6.42 -10.57 -6.05
N LYS A 98 6.70 -11.81 -5.61
CA LYS A 98 5.65 -12.80 -5.34
C LYS A 98 4.62 -12.23 -4.34
N GLY A 99 3.33 -12.46 -4.59
CA GLY A 99 2.26 -11.93 -3.74
C GLY A 99 1.96 -10.44 -3.96
N THR A 100 2.48 -9.85 -5.04
CA THR A 100 2.23 -8.45 -5.42
C THR A 100 1.72 -8.30 -6.85
N LYS A 101 1.06 -7.18 -7.10
CA LYS A 101 0.54 -6.75 -8.39
C LYS A 101 0.97 -5.31 -8.65
N THR A 102 1.74 -5.11 -9.72
CA THR A 102 2.08 -3.77 -10.21
C THR A 102 0.89 -3.17 -10.94
N LEU A 103 0.71 -1.86 -10.81
CA LEU A 103 -0.34 -1.07 -11.44
C LEU A 103 0.27 -0.07 -12.42
N PRO A 104 -0.46 0.34 -13.48
CA PRO A 104 0.06 1.23 -14.52
C PRO A 104 0.37 2.65 -14.02
N CYS A 105 -0.15 3.05 -12.88
CA CYS A 105 -0.02 4.37 -12.28
C CYS A 105 1.17 4.49 -11.31
N SER A 106 2.29 3.83 -11.61
CA SER A 106 3.46 3.79 -10.73
C SER A 106 3.16 3.35 -9.29
N ALA A 107 2.22 2.42 -9.16
CA ALA A 107 1.80 1.86 -7.89
C ALA A 107 1.94 0.34 -7.86
N ILE A 108 1.92 -0.22 -6.65
CA ILE A 108 2.01 -1.65 -6.39
C ILE A 108 1.09 -2.01 -5.22
N SER A 109 0.43 -3.15 -5.33
CA SER A 109 -0.52 -3.66 -4.33
C SER A 109 -0.22 -5.12 -4.00
N HIS A 110 -0.80 -5.62 -2.91
CA HIS A 110 -0.90 -7.05 -2.65
C HIS A 110 -1.58 -7.79 -3.81
N ALA A 111 -1.35 -9.10 -3.96
CA ALA A 111 -2.04 -9.96 -4.92
C ALA A 111 -2.82 -11.12 -4.29
N ASP A 112 -2.77 -11.23 -2.95
CA ASP A 112 -3.46 -12.19 -2.12
C ASP A 112 -3.83 -11.55 -0.78
N PRO A 113 -4.92 -11.98 -0.12
CA PRO A 113 -5.36 -11.43 1.16
C PRO A 113 -4.64 -12.08 2.36
N LEU A 114 -3.56 -12.83 2.14
CA LEU A 114 -2.88 -13.52 3.23
C LEU A 114 -2.27 -12.48 4.19
N PRO A 115 -2.57 -12.56 5.50
CA PRO A 115 -2.02 -11.63 6.47
C PRO A 115 -0.49 -11.62 6.45
N LYS A 116 0.08 -10.43 6.46
CA LYS A 116 1.53 -10.19 6.41
C LYS A 116 1.90 -9.13 7.44
N LYS A 117 3.11 -9.22 7.99
CA LYS A 117 3.66 -8.25 8.96
C LYS A 117 4.69 -7.31 8.34
N ARG A 118 5.25 -7.68 7.19
CA ARG A 118 6.32 -6.97 6.49
C ARG A 118 6.19 -7.22 4.99
N VAL A 119 6.47 -6.20 4.19
CA VAL A 119 6.71 -6.31 2.76
C VAL A 119 7.88 -5.40 2.38
N ILE A 120 8.80 -5.93 1.57
CA ILE A 120 9.94 -5.20 1.01
C ILE A 120 9.74 -5.17 -0.50
N LEU A 121 9.79 -3.97 -1.06
CA LEU A 121 9.52 -3.67 -2.45
C LEU A 121 10.67 -2.88 -3.04
N LEU A 122 10.77 -2.91 -4.36
CA LEU A 122 11.84 -2.23 -5.07
C LEU A 122 11.25 -1.37 -6.17
N TRP A 123 11.51 -0.07 -6.10
CA TRP A 123 11.07 0.92 -7.07
C TRP A 123 12.18 1.25 -8.07
N LYS A 124 11.80 1.39 -9.33
CA LYS A 124 12.66 1.75 -10.46
C LYS A 124 12.43 3.20 -10.87
N PRO A 125 13.52 3.98 -10.99
CA PRO A 125 13.46 5.31 -11.55
C PRO A 125 12.80 5.38 -12.93
N PRO A 126 12.07 6.47 -13.25
CA PRO A 126 11.56 6.73 -14.60
C PRO A 126 12.71 6.85 -15.62
N LYS A 127 12.48 6.39 -16.86
CA LYS A 127 13.51 6.40 -17.93
C LYS A 127 13.70 7.77 -18.56
N ASP A 128 12.63 8.56 -18.56
CA ASP A 128 12.50 9.88 -19.16
C ASP A 128 13.06 11.00 -18.26
N ARG A 129 13.43 10.70 -17.00
CA ARG A 129 14.02 11.67 -16.06
C ARG A 129 15.38 11.17 -15.56
N PRO A 130 16.49 11.85 -15.90
CA PRO A 130 17.83 11.35 -15.58
C PRO A 130 18.12 11.31 -14.07
N LYS A 131 17.51 12.19 -13.29
CA LYS A 131 17.59 12.26 -11.82
C LYS A 131 16.42 13.07 -11.27
N GLY A 132 16.12 12.91 -9.99
CA GLY A 132 15.05 13.65 -9.32
C GLY A 132 14.83 13.15 -7.89
N GLU A 133 13.70 13.56 -7.33
CA GLU A 133 13.21 13.12 -6.03
C GLU A 133 11.90 12.36 -6.19
N VAL A 134 11.62 11.47 -5.23
CA VAL A 134 10.40 10.67 -5.20
C VAL A 134 9.88 10.59 -3.77
N ILE A 135 8.57 10.71 -3.62
CA ILE A 135 7.85 10.39 -2.39
C ILE A 135 7.09 9.09 -2.57
N PHE A 136 7.10 8.26 -1.52
CA PHE A 136 6.31 7.04 -1.48
C PHE A 136 5.16 7.22 -0.50
N VAL A 137 3.94 6.91 -0.95
CA VAL A 137 2.73 7.02 -0.14
C VAL A 137 2.03 5.67 -0.09
N ALA A 138 1.71 5.23 1.12
CA ALA A 138 1.06 3.96 1.39
C ALA A 138 -0.37 4.14 1.91
N THR A 139 -1.20 3.20 1.49
CA THR A 139 -2.45 2.82 2.12
C THR A 139 -2.32 1.40 2.64
N VAL A 140 -2.66 1.17 3.91
CA VAL A 140 -2.50 -0.12 4.59
C VAL A 140 -3.85 -0.58 5.10
N LEU A 141 -4.24 -1.80 4.70
CA LEU A 141 -5.54 -2.39 5.01
C LEU A 141 -5.35 -3.48 6.07
N GLN A 142 -5.80 -3.23 7.30
CA GLN A 142 -5.79 -4.19 8.40
C GLN A 142 -7.01 -5.12 8.31
N SER A 143 -8.19 -4.53 8.16
CA SER A 143 -9.48 -5.22 8.00
C SER A 143 -10.37 -4.45 7.01
N PHE A 144 -11.60 -4.91 6.76
CA PHE A 144 -12.51 -4.22 5.83
C PHE A 144 -12.81 -2.77 6.29
N GLU A 145 -12.93 -2.55 7.60
CA GLU A 145 -13.31 -1.27 8.21
C GLU A 145 -12.11 -0.47 8.73
N GLU A 146 -10.95 -1.12 8.85
CA GLU A 146 -9.76 -0.54 9.47
C GLU A 146 -8.62 -0.46 8.46
N TYR A 147 -8.34 0.77 8.01
CA TYR A 147 -7.26 1.08 7.10
C TYR A 147 -6.73 2.49 7.31
N TYR A 148 -5.46 2.68 6.98
CA TYR A 148 -4.73 3.93 7.10
C TYR A 148 -4.29 4.36 5.72
N THR A 149 -4.41 5.64 5.39
CA THR A 149 -4.09 6.20 4.07
C THR A 149 -3.18 7.39 4.21
N GLY A 150 -2.34 7.65 3.22
CA GLY A 150 -1.47 8.83 3.25
C GLY A 150 -0.24 8.67 4.13
N ILE A 151 0.14 7.43 4.47
CA ILE A 151 1.38 7.17 5.21
C ILE A 151 2.55 7.44 4.26
N VAL A 152 3.34 8.47 4.53
CA VAL A 152 4.51 8.82 3.73
C VAL A 152 5.73 8.06 4.23
N ALA A 153 6.54 7.51 3.32
CA ALA A 153 7.76 6.82 3.72
C ALA A 153 8.76 7.82 4.30
N ARG A 154 9.35 7.47 5.45
CA ARG A 154 10.51 8.20 6.00
C ARG A 154 11.81 7.62 5.46
N ILE A 155 12.83 8.45 5.36
CA ILE A 155 14.20 8.01 5.07
C ILE A 155 14.90 7.81 6.42
N PRO A 156 15.39 6.60 6.75
CA PRO A 156 16.19 6.38 7.95
C PRO A 156 17.41 7.31 7.96
N SER A 157 17.72 7.86 9.13
CA SER A 157 18.96 8.58 9.34
C SER A 157 20.10 7.58 9.57
N ALA A 158 21.36 7.98 9.36
CA ALA A 158 22.52 7.11 9.56
C ALA A 158 22.63 6.52 10.98
N GLN A 159 21.93 7.08 11.97
CA GLN A 159 21.88 6.56 13.35
C GLN A 159 20.88 5.41 13.50
N ASP A 160 19.85 5.34 12.65
CA ASP A 160 18.82 4.28 12.70
C ASP A 160 19.34 2.95 12.13
N GLU A 161 20.40 2.97 11.30
CA GLU A 161 20.97 1.78 10.66
C GLU A 161 21.92 0.99 11.58
N GLU A 162 22.51 1.62 12.60
CA GLU A 162 23.36 0.94 13.58
C GLU A 162 22.54 0.13 14.60
N GLU A 163 21.32 0.55 14.93
CA GLU A 163 20.50 -0.11 15.96
C GLU A 163 19.91 -1.45 15.46
N ASP A 164 19.53 -1.55 14.19
CA ASP A 164 19.03 -2.79 13.55
C ASP A 164 20.15 -3.82 13.23
N SER A 165 21.43 -3.45 13.35
CA SER A 165 22.56 -4.37 13.08
C SER A 165 22.93 -5.25 14.28
N TYR A 166 22.41 -4.97 15.47
CA TYR A 166 22.78 -5.65 16.72
C TYR A 166 21.65 -6.52 17.33
N ASP A 167 20.50 -6.65 16.66
CA ASP A 167 19.37 -7.50 17.09
C ASP A 167 19.13 -8.70 16.15
#